data_AF-A0A846DJG8-F1
#
_entry.id   AF-A0A846DJG8-F1
#
_cell.length_a   1.000
_cell.length_b   1.000
_cell.length_c   1.000
_cell.angle_alpha   90.00
_cell.angle_beta   90.00
_cell.angle_gamma   90.00
#
_symmetry.space_group_name_H-M   'P 1'
#
loop_
_entity.id
_entity.type
_entity.pdbx_description
1 polymer ?
#
loop_
_entity_poly.entity_id
_entity_poly.type
_entity_poly.pdbx_seq_one_letter_code
_entity_poly.pdbx_strand_id
1 'polypeptide(L)'
;MTNLKCANTNQPISLTKEIARSGEGVVWQTNRQGYLAKIYHKVQDEQVKKLEVMVKHPPQDPNANKNHISFAWPVSLLKDDRGDIVGFLMPEVKGAKELIDVYNPSRRKKLGLEFNWYY
;
A
#
# COMPACT_ATOMS: atom_id res chain seq x y z
N MET A 1 12.37 -0.06 -18.60
CA MET A 1 11.56 0.52 -17.51
C MET A 1 10.11 0.38 -17.92
N THR A 2 9.30 -0.35 -17.16
CA THR A 2 7.86 -0.43 -17.42
C THR A 2 7.26 0.91 -17.04
N ASN A 3 6.76 1.66 -18.01
CA ASN A 3 6.06 2.91 -17.73
C ASN A 3 4.67 2.54 -17.23
N LEU A 4 4.33 3.00 -16.02
CA LEU A 4 3.00 2.82 -15.46
C LEU A 4 2.25 4.13 -15.51
N LYS A 5 0.92 4.06 -15.58
CA LYS A 5 0.04 5.22 -15.53
C LYS A 5 -0.98 5.05 -14.42
N CYS A 6 -1.16 6.11 -13.64
CA CYS A 6 -2.21 6.20 -12.64
C CYS A 6 -3.57 6.31 -13.32
N ALA A 7 -4.44 5.31 -13.17
CA ALA A 7 -5.73 5.27 -13.87
C ALA A 7 -6.64 6.49 -13.57
N ASN A 8 -6.57 7.05 -12.36
CA ASN A 8 -7.42 8.18 -11.98
C ASN A 8 -6.94 9.54 -12.53
N THR A 9 -5.65 9.68 -12.82
CA THR A 9 -5.04 10.99 -13.18
C THR A 9 -4.34 10.97 -14.54
N ASN A 10 -4.17 9.80 -15.15
CA ASN A 10 -3.32 9.53 -16.30
C ASN A 10 -1.85 9.98 -16.15
N GLN A 11 -1.41 10.33 -14.93
CA GLN A 11 -0.03 10.71 -14.69
C GLN A 11 0.90 9.49 -14.71
N PRO A 12 2.12 9.65 -15.24
CA PRO A 12 3.12 8.58 -15.26
C PRO A 12 3.62 8.27 -13.84
N ILE A 13 3.75 6.98 -13.56
CA ILE A 13 4.28 6.43 -12.32
C ILE A 13 5.50 5.58 -12.69
N SER A 14 6.62 5.89 -12.04
CA SER A 14 7.87 5.13 -12.18
C SER A 14 8.16 4.43 -10.86
N LEU A 15 8.50 3.15 -10.94
CA LEU A 15 8.94 2.36 -9.79
C LEU A 15 10.41 2.64 -9.55
N THR A 16 10.78 2.99 -8.31
CA THR A 16 12.13 3.45 -7.98
C THR A 16 12.92 2.42 -7.18
N LYS A 17 12.31 1.87 -6.12
CA LYS A 17 12.96 0.91 -5.22
C LYS A 17 11.98 -0.16 -4.74
N GLU A 18 12.41 -1.41 -4.75
CA GLU A 18 11.65 -2.50 -4.14
C GLU A 18 11.70 -2.38 -2.61
N ILE A 19 10.53 -2.42 -1.98
CA ILE A 19 10.37 -2.37 -0.51
C ILE A 19 10.19 -3.78 0.06
N ALA A 20 9.32 -4.56 -0.57
CA ALA A 20 9.00 -5.90 -0.11
C ALA A 20 8.45 -6.75 -1.26
N ARG A 21 8.62 -8.07 -1.13
CA ARG A 21 8.13 -9.06 -2.07
C ARG A 21 7.40 -10.16 -1.33
N SER A 22 6.26 -10.55 -1.85
CA SER A 22 5.46 -11.65 -1.34
C SER A 22 4.98 -12.56 -2.47
N GLY A 23 4.23 -13.60 -2.13
CA GLY A 23 3.71 -14.57 -3.11
C GLY A 23 2.75 -13.98 -4.14
N GLU A 24 2.09 -12.86 -3.83
CA GLU A 24 1.14 -12.21 -4.76
C GLU A 24 1.79 -11.16 -5.66
N GLY A 25 2.85 -10.51 -5.18
CA GLY A 25 3.41 -9.36 -5.87
C GLY A 25 4.54 -8.67 -5.12
N VAL A 26 4.86 -7.47 -5.58
CA VAL A 26 5.99 -6.67 -5.10
C VAL A 26 5.48 -5.27 -4.76
N VAL A 27 5.90 -4.75 -3.61
CA VAL A 27 5.66 -3.37 -3.19
C VAL A 27 6.89 -2.53 -3.55
N TRP A 28 6.64 -1.41 -4.22
CA TRP A 28 7.66 -0.49 -4.72
C TRP A 28 7.43 0.91 -4.17
N GLN A 29 8.53 1.63 -3.92
CA GLN A 29 8.52 3.08 -3.92
C GLN A 29 8.28 3.60 -5.32
N THR A 30 7.66 4.78 -5.40
CA THR A 30 7.33 5.44 -6.67
C THR A 30 7.98 6.82 -6.74
N ASN A 31 7.96 7.42 -7.94
CA ASN A 31 8.29 8.82 -8.14
C ASN A 31 7.29 9.79 -7.48
N ARG A 32 6.12 9.31 -7.04
CA ARG A 32 5.10 10.12 -6.36
C ARG A 32 5.29 10.01 -4.85
N GLN A 33 5.75 11.10 -4.24
CA GLN A 33 5.99 11.14 -2.79
C GLN A 33 4.74 10.77 -1.98
N GLY A 34 4.93 9.98 -0.93
CA GLY A 34 3.84 9.52 -0.05
C GLY A 34 3.01 8.36 -0.62
N TYR A 35 3.37 7.81 -1.79
CA TYR A 35 2.67 6.68 -2.37
C TYR A 35 3.61 5.52 -2.73
N LEU A 36 3.15 4.32 -2.42
CA LEU A 36 3.73 3.06 -2.84
C LEU A 36 2.88 2.41 -3.92
N ALA A 37 3.49 1.55 -4.73
CA ALA A 37 2.81 0.73 -5.72
C ALA A 37 2.91 -0.73 -5.34
N LYS A 38 1.78 -1.46 -5.29
CA LYS A 38 1.79 -2.93 -5.28
C LYS A 38 1.54 -3.43 -6.70
N ILE A 39 2.51 -4.17 -7.24
CA ILE A 39 2.48 -4.76 -8.58
C ILE A 39 2.34 -6.26 -8.43
N TYR A 40 1.35 -6.86 -9.08
CA TYR A 40 1.12 -8.30 -8.99
C TYR A 40 2.01 -9.09 -9.93
N HIS A 41 2.38 -10.32 -9.54
CA HIS A 41 3.09 -11.24 -10.45
C HIS A 41 2.18 -11.75 -11.55
N LYS A 42 0.91 -11.97 -11.22
CA LYS A 42 -0.16 -12.38 -12.14
C LYS A 42 -1.45 -11.71 -11.71
N VAL A 43 -2.08 -10.99 -12.63
CA VAL A 43 -3.37 -10.35 -12.41
C VAL A 43 -4.49 -11.28 -12.88
N GLN A 44 -5.58 -11.30 -12.14
CA GLN A 44 -6.80 -12.03 -12.45
C GLN A 44 -7.97 -11.03 -12.56
N ASP A 45 -8.93 -11.28 -13.43
CA ASP A 45 -10.06 -10.36 -13.66
C ASP A 45 -10.86 -10.06 -12.39
N GLU A 46 -11.05 -11.07 -11.53
CA GLU A 46 -11.74 -10.89 -10.25
C GLU A 46 -10.99 -9.94 -9.32
N GLN A 47 -9.65 -10.00 -9.33
CA GLN A 47 -8.81 -9.10 -8.55
C GLN A 47 -8.92 -7.66 -9.06
N VAL A 48 -8.97 -7.46 -10.38
CA VAL A 48 -9.20 -6.13 -10.98
C VAL A 48 -10.55 -5.57 -10.55
N LYS A 49 -11.64 -6.34 -10.71
CA LYS A 49 -13.00 -5.93 -10.29
C LYS A 49 -13.05 -5.58 -8.80
N LYS A 50 -12.40 -6.37 -7.96
CA LYS A 50 -12.30 -6.08 -6.52
C LYS A 50 -11.60 -4.74 -6.28
N LEU A 51 -10.47 -4.49 -6.94
CA LEU A 51 -9.73 -3.23 -6.78
C LEU A 51 -10.52 -2.03 -7.30
N GLU A 52 -11.24 -2.17 -8.41
CA GLU A 52 -12.15 -1.14 -8.92
C GLU A 52 -13.19 -0.74 -7.87
N VAL A 53 -13.83 -1.73 -7.23
CA VAL A 53 -14.77 -1.49 -6.13
C VAL A 53 -14.10 -0.82 -4.95
N MET A 54 -12.91 -1.29 -4.53
CA MET A 54 -12.17 -0.71 -3.42
C MET A 54 -11.80 0.75 -3.66
N VAL A 55 -11.34 1.10 -4.87
CA VAL A 55 -10.98 2.49 -5.23
C VAL A 55 -12.21 3.37 -5.31
N LYS A 56 -13.33 2.85 -5.84
CA LYS A 56 -14.59 3.60 -5.99
C LYS A 56 -15.32 3.83 -4.66
N HIS A 57 -15.16 2.90 -3.72
CA HIS A 57 -15.84 2.90 -2.42
C HIS A 57 -14.83 2.78 -1.27
N PRO A 58 -13.97 3.80 -1.06
CA PRO A 58 -13.04 3.78 0.04
C PRO A 58 -13.78 3.84 1.39
N PRO A 59 -13.36 3.07 2.40
CA PRO A 59 -13.91 3.18 3.74
C PRO A 59 -13.53 4.54 4.35
N GLN A 60 -14.37 5.04 5.26
CA GLN A 60 -14.05 6.23 6.03
C GLN A 60 -12.87 5.94 6.96
N ASP A 61 -11.79 6.71 6.85
CA ASP A 61 -10.65 6.59 7.75
C ASP A 61 -11.00 7.21 9.12
N PRO A 62 -11.01 6.43 10.21
CA PRO A 62 -11.41 6.90 11.54
C PRO A 62 -10.44 7.92 12.14
N ASN A 63 -9.21 8.02 11.65
CA ASN A 63 -8.19 8.95 12.13
C ASN A 63 -7.78 9.99 11.07
N ALA A 64 -8.57 10.17 10.00
CA ALA A 64 -8.30 11.20 8.98
C ALA A 64 -8.13 12.60 9.59
N ASN A 65 -8.92 12.92 10.61
CA ASN A 65 -8.86 14.19 11.35
C ASN A 65 -7.56 14.40 12.13
N LYS A 66 -6.78 13.33 12.38
CA LYS A 66 -5.50 13.38 13.10
C LYS A 66 -4.30 13.40 12.15
N ASN A 67 -4.52 13.59 10.84
CA ASN A 67 -3.49 13.49 9.82
C ASN A 67 -2.73 12.15 9.89
N HIS A 68 -3.45 11.07 10.21
CA HIS A 68 -2.93 9.72 10.37
C HIS A 68 -3.56 8.80 9.32
N ILE A 69 -2.72 8.02 8.64
CA ILE A 69 -3.17 7.01 7.68
C ILE A 69 -3.44 5.72 8.46
N SER A 70 -4.71 5.38 8.67
CA SER A 70 -5.06 4.17 9.44
C SER A 70 -4.82 2.88 8.65
N PHE A 71 -4.95 2.93 7.33
CA PHE A 71 -4.79 1.77 6.47
C PHE A 71 -4.28 2.15 5.07
N ALA A 72 -3.44 1.30 4.47
CA ALA A 72 -2.90 1.49 3.13
C ALA A 72 -3.92 1.11 2.03
N TRP A 73 -5.07 1.81 2.00
CA TRP A 73 -6.13 1.52 1.03
C TRP A 73 -5.69 1.82 -0.41
N PRO A 74 -6.12 1.03 -1.41
CA PRO A 74 -5.95 1.38 -2.81
C PRO A 74 -6.60 2.73 -3.14
N VAL A 75 -5.85 3.63 -3.77
CA VAL A 75 -6.34 4.96 -4.18
C VAL A 75 -6.49 5.10 -5.70
N SER A 76 -5.80 4.27 -6.47
CA SER A 76 -5.90 4.23 -7.93
C SER A 76 -5.32 2.92 -8.44
N LEU A 77 -5.89 2.41 -9.53
CA LEU A 77 -5.26 1.34 -10.31
C LEU A 77 -4.03 1.86 -11.06
N LEU A 78 -3.12 0.95 -11.40
CA LEU A 78 -1.96 1.18 -12.25
C LEU A 78 -2.12 0.41 -13.56
N LYS A 79 -2.00 1.16 -14.66
CA LYS A 79 -2.02 0.64 -16.04
C LYS A 79 -0.61 0.55 -16.58
N ASP A 80 -0.32 -0.51 -17.34
CA ASP A 80 0.90 -0.56 -18.15
C ASP A 80 0.71 0.18 -19.49
N ASP A 81 1.71 0.08 -20.37
CA ASP A 81 1.69 0.71 -21.69
C ASP A 81 0.63 0.11 -22.65
N ARG A 82 0.14 -1.11 -22.38
CA ARG A 82 -0.93 -1.77 -23.13
C ARG A 82 -2.31 -1.36 -22.62
N GLY A 83 -2.37 -0.73 -21.45
CA GLY A 83 -3.60 -0.34 -20.77
C GLY A 83 -4.11 -1.39 -19.78
N ASP A 84 -3.37 -2.48 -19.59
CA ASP A 84 -3.72 -3.57 -18.69
C ASP A 84 -3.50 -3.14 -17.24
N ILE A 85 -4.43 -3.51 -16.35
CA ILE A 85 -4.26 -3.27 -14.91
C ILE A 85 -3.22 -4.24 -14.38
N VAL A 86 -2.13 -3.72 -13.81
CA VAL A 86 -1.02 -4.52 -13.28
C VAL A 86 -0.87 -4.44 -11.76
N GLY A 87 -1.62 -3.53 -11.13
CA GLY A 87 -1.49 -3.24 -9.71
C GLY A 87 -2.26 -2.00 -9.28
N PHE A 88 -1.86 -1.42 -8.16
CA PHE A 88 -2.49 -0.23 -7.60
C PHE A 88 -1.51 0.63 -6.80
N LEU A 89 -1.87 1.90 -6.65
CA LEU A 89 -1.24 2.86 -5.74
C LEU A 89 -1.94 2.85 -4.38
N MET A 90 -1.16 3.01 -3.32
CA MET A 90 -1.62 3.13 -1.94
C MET A 90 -0.75 4.13 -1.18
N PRO A 91 -1.28 4.78 -0.12
CA PRO A 91 -0.47 5.70 0.69
C PRO A 91 0.64 4.94 1.42
N GLU A 92 1.79 5.60 1.57
CA GLU A 92 2.92 5.08 2.33
C GLU A 92 2.67 5.26 3.84
N VAL A 93 2.54 4.16 4.57
CA VAL A 93 2.46 4.19 6.03
C VAL A 93 3.87 4.15 6.61
N LYS A 94 4.26 5.22 7.31
CA LYS A 94 5.58 5.35 7.94
C LYS A 94 5.49 5.08 9.43
N GLY A 95 6.57 4.54 9.99
CA GLY A 95 6.72 4.35 11.44
C GLY A 95 5.82 3.26 12.03
N ALA A 96 5.13 2.47 11.20
CA ALA A 96 4.33 1.33 11.67
C ALA A 96 5.22 0.31 12.40
N LYS A 97 4.64 -0.37 13.39
CA LYS A 97 5.25 -1.50 14.09
C LYS A 97 4.53 -2.77 13.71
N GLU A 98 5.26 -3.85 13.53
CA GLU A 98 4.64 -5.14 13.27
C GLU A 98 3.87 -5.59 14.50
N LEU A 99 2.75 -6.30 14.31
CA LEU A 99 1.96 -6.78 15.43
C LEU A 99 2.77 -7.68 16.37
N ILE A 100 3.68 -8.49 15.83
CA ILE A 100 4.61 -9.34 16.58
C ILE A 100 5.51 -8.55 17.54
N ASP A 101 5.88 -7.33 17.18
CA ASP A 101 6.69 -6.46 18.03
C ASP A 101 5.89 -5.93 19.22
N VAL A 102 4.57 -5.82 19.07
CA VAL A 102 3.68 -5.32 20.12
C VAL A 102 3.33 -6.42 21.11
N TYR A 103 2.86 -7.60 20.65
CA TYR A 103 2.36 -8.62 21.56
C TYR A 103 3.46 -9.48 22.20
N ASN A 104 4.62 -9.65 21.55
CA ASN A 104 5.73 -10.42 22.11
C ASN A 104 6.48 -9.57 23.16
N PRO A 105 6.45 -9.92 24.46
CA PRO A 105 7.05 -9.09 25.51
C PRO A 105 8.55 -8.85 25.31
N SER A 106 9.29 -9.85 24.84
CA SER A 106 10.74 -9.76 24.61
C SER A 106 11.08 -8.80 23.46
N ARG A 107 10.35 -8.88 22.34
CA ARG A 107 10.53 -7.95 21.20
C ARG A 107 10.11 -6.53 21.57
N ARG A 108 8.96 -6.39 22.24
CA ARG A 108 8.44 -5.11 22.72
C ARG A 108 9.45 -4.38 23.61
N LYS A 109 10.02 -5.08 24.60
CA LYS A 109 11.06 -4.55 25.50
C LYS A 109 12.32 -4.14 24.72
N LYS A 110 12.76 -4.97 23.77
CA LYS A 110 13.94 -4.67 22.94
C LYS A 110 13.75 -3.41 22.09
N LEU A 111 12.53 -3.17 21.60
CA LEU A 111 12.19 -2.04 20.75
C LEU A 111 11.77 -0.79 21.54
N GLY A 112 11.74 -0.84 22.88
CA GLY A 112 11.33 0.28 23.72
C GLY A 112 9.88 0.72 23.49
N LEU A 113 8.99 -0.22 23.14
CA LEU A 113 7.60 0.08 22.87
C LEU A 113 6.82 0.14 24.20
N GLU A 114 6.30 1.32 24.56
CA GLU A 114 5.68 1.61 25.86
C GLU A 114 4.19 1.21 25.97
N PHE A 115 3.72 0.29 25.12
CA PHE A 115 2.33 -0.20 25.15
C PHE A 115 2.25 -1.49 25.99
N ASN A 116 1.47 -1.50 27.07
CA ASN A 116 1.25 -2.69 27.90
C ASN A 116 -0.25 -2.99 28.02
N TRP A 117 -0.62 -4.18 28.47
CA TRP A 117 -2.02 -4.61 28.59
C TRP A 117 -2.83 -3.85 29.66
N TYR A 118 -2.20 -2.96 30.44
CA TYR A 118 -2.90 -2.10 31.39
C TYR A 118 -3.42 -0.79 30.75
N TYR A 119 -3.03 -0.46 29.51
CA TYR A 119 -3.41 0.77 28.82
C TYR A 119 -3.83 0.53 27.37
#